data_AF-A0AAP2U3I3-F1
#
_entry.id   AF-A0AAP2U3I3-F1
#
_cell.length_a   1.000
_cell.length_b   1.000
_cell.length_c   1.000
_cell.angle_alpha   90.00
_cell.angle_beta   90.00
_cell.angle_gamma   90.00
#
_symmetry.space_group_name_H-M   'P 1'
#
loop_
_entity.id
_entity.type
_entity.pdbx_description
1 polymer ?
#
loop_
_entity_poly.entity_id
_entity_poly.type
_entity_poly.pdbx_seq_one_letter_code
_entity_poly.pdbx_strand_id
1 'polypeptide(L)'
;MAEIADIYPRMTSIHDSCLFTDSFAIDFINHGDKIIYCEMYLYIGYVNEATNFAESQGGGGSDTKDWGREKDEDEIEWIRRCLRQATRMVKSRKGKGLGR
;
A
#
# COMPACT_ATOMS: atom_id res chain seq x y z
N MET A 1 -3.44 -18.58 -3.33
CA MET A 1 -2.00 -18.36 -3.08
C MET A 1 -1.18 -18.23 -4.37
N ALA A 2 -1.53 -18.90 -5.48
CA ALA A 2 -0.81 -18.79 -6.75
C ALA A 2 -1.09 -17.48 -7.55
N GLU A 3 -2.20 -16.79 -7.27
CA GLU A 3 -2.65 -15.65 -8.08
C GLU A 3 -1.84 -14.35 -7.80
N ILE A 4 -1.50 -14.10 -6.53
CA ILE A 4 -0.73 -12.91 -6.12
C ILE A 4 0.74 -13.01 -6.59
N ALA A 5 1.30 -14.22 -6.56
CA ALA A 5 2.68 -14.47 -6.99
C ALA A 5 2.86 -14.35 -8.52
N ASP A 6 1.80 -14.54 -9.31
CA ASP A 6 1.82 -14.37 -10.77
C ASP A 6 1.54 -12.92 -11.21
N ILE A 7 0.78 -12.16 -10.42
CA ILE A 7 0.54 -10.72 -10.67
C ILE A 7 1.80 -9.90 -10.37
N TYR A 8 2.51 -10.22 -9.29
CA TYR A 8 3.69 -9.47 -8.82
C TYR A 8 4.76 -9.26 -9.90
N PRO A 9 5.23 -10.31 -10.60
CA PRO A 9 6.19 -10.18 -11.68
C PRO A 9 5.67 -9.32 -12.82
N ARG A 10 4.39 -9.42 -13.19
CA ARG A 10 3.80 -8.61 -14.27
C ARG A 10 3.67 -7.14 -13.90
N MET A 11 3.36 -6.87 -12.63
CA MET A 11 3.32 -5.51 -12.07
C MET A 11 4.71 -4.88 -11.97
N THR A 12 5.75 -5.70 -11.77
CA THR A 12 7.17 -5.28 -11.77
C THR A 12 7.86 -5.33 -13.13
N SER A 13 7.27 -6.00 -14.12
CA SER A 13 7.87 -6.27 -15.45
C SER A 13 7.54 -5.20 -16.47
N ILE A 14 6.55 -4.34 -16.22
CA ILE A 14 6.32 -3.14 -17.03
C ILE A 14 7.24 -2.06 -16.46
N HIS A 15 8.26 -1.68 -17.22
CA HIS A 15 9.31 -0.73 -16.88
C HIS A 15 8.76 0.61 -16.33
N ASP A 16 8.50 0.67 -15.03
CA ASP A 16 8.04 1.88 -14.36
C ASP A 16 9.14 2.35 -13.41
N SER A 17 9.98 3.25 -13.91
CA SER A 17 11.00 3.97 -13.14
C SER A 17 10.44 4.66 -11.89
N CYS A 18 9.10 4.79 -11.77
CA CYS A 18 8.43 5.31 -10.58
C CYS A 18 8.40 4.35 -9.38
N LEU A 19 8.58 3.02 -9.59
CA LEU A 19 8.75 2.04 -8.51
C LEU A 19 10.17 2.05 -7.92
N PHE A 20 11.14 2.57 -8.67
CA PHE A 20 12.55 2.67 -8.26
C PHE A 20 12.92 4.08 -7.76
N THR A 21 11.98 4.79 -7.14
CA THR A 21 12.44 5.84 -6.23
C THR A 21 13.13 5.13 -5.08
N ASP A 22 14.40 5.46 -4.79
CA ASP A 22 15.26 4.74 -3.84
C ASP A 22 14.58 4.52 -2.46
N SER A 23 13.57 5.32 -2.10
CA SER A 23 12.71 5.05 -0.95
C SER A 23 11.80 3.82 -1.14
N PHE A 24 10.98 3.74 -2.19
CA PHE A 24 9.95 2.70 -2.32
C PHE A 24 10.54 1.29 -2.39
N ALA A 25 11.59 1.09 -3.19
CA ALA A 25 12.27 -0.21 -3.27
C ALA A 25 12.88 -0.63 -1.92
N ILE A 26 13.49 0.31 -1.18
CA ILE A 26 14.02 0.05 0.17
C ILE A 26 12.89 -0.30 1.14
N ASP A 27 11.77 0.43 1.09
CA ASP A 27 10.61 0.17 1.94
C ASP A 27 10.01 -1.21 1.67
N PHE A 28 9.96 -1.60 0.41
CA PHE A 28 9.47 -2.89 -0.03
C PHE A 28 10.42 -4.04 0.36
N ILE A 29 11.74 -3.83 0.28
CA ILE A 29 12.72 -4.83 0.73
C ILE A 29 12.62 -5.04 2.25
N ASN A 30 12.39 -3.97 3.02
CA ASN A 30 12.37 -4.06 4.49
C ASN A 30 11.00 -4.48 5.07
N HIS A 31 9.90 -4.16 4.37
CA HIS A 31 8.53 -4.31 4.89
C HIS A 31 7.53 -4.84 3.85
N GLY A 32 8.00 -5.49 2.78
CA GLY A 32 7.19 -5.88 1.63
C GLY A 32 6.00 -6.78 1.97
N ASP A 33 6.17 -7.70 2.91
CA ASP A 33 5.10 -8.57 3.42
C ASP A 33 3.93 -7.76 4.01
N LYS A 34 4.25 -6.76 4.84
CA LYS A 34 3.26 -5.87 5.47
C LYS A 34 2.61 -4.95 4.44
N ILE A 35 3.40 -4.47 3.49
CA ILE A 35 2.91 -3.59 2.42
C ILE A 35 1.92 -4.35 1.54
N ILE A 36 2.24 -5.58 1.10
CA ILE A 36 1.33 -6.42 0.32
C ILE A 36 0.04 -6.68 1.09
N TYR A 37 0.14 -7.05 2.37
CA TYR A 37 -1.04 -7.39 3.15
C TYR A 37 -1.99 -6.19 3.33
N CYS A 38 -1.41 -5.01 3.57
CA CYS A 38 -2.16 -3.76 3.66
C CYS A 38 -2.75 -3.33 2.29
N GLU A 39 -1.99 -3.51 1.21
CA GLU A 39 -2.43 -3.24 -0.17
C GLU A 39 -3.62 -4.10 -0.56
N MET A 40 -3.57 -5.39 -0.25
CA MET A 40 -4.65 -6.34 -0.54
C MET A 40 -5.94 -5.95 0.18
N TYR A 41 -5.87 -5.49 1.44
CA TYR A 41 -7.04 -4.96 2.14
C TYR A 41 -7.59 -3.69 1.48
N LEU A 42 -6.73 -2.77 1.04
CA LEU A 42 -7.16 -1.56 0.33
C LEU A 42 -7.79 -1.88 -1.02
N TYR A 43 -7.26 -2.87 -1.74
CA TYR A 43 -7.75 -3.32 -3.04
C TYR A 43 -9.18 -3.85 -2.97
N ILE A 44 -9.50 -4.63 -1.94
CA ILE A 44 -10.85 -5.16 -1.69
C ILE A 44 -11.77 -4.19 -0.93
N GLY A 45 -11.28 -2.97 -0.61
CA GLY A 45 -12.05 -1.92 0.07
C GLY A 45 -12.16 -2.05 1.59
N TYR A 46 -11.37 -2.93 2.22
CA TYR A 46 -11.36 -3.16 3.67
C TYR A 46 -10.45 -2.16 4.38
N VAL A 47 -10.80 -0.87 4.28
CA VAL A 47 -9.98 0.26 4.73
C VAL A 47 -9.71 0.23 6.24
N ASN A 48 -10.70 -0.12 7.05
CA ASN A 48 -10.54 -0.25 8.49
C ASN A 48 -9.53 -1.35 8.84
N GLU A 49 -9.58 -2.48 8.13
CA GLU A 49 -8.67 -3.60 8.42
C GLU A 49 -7.26 -3.34 7.91
N ALA A 50 -7.12 -2.63 6.78
CA ALA A 50 -5.84 -2.10 6.33
C ALA A 50 -5.21 -1.19 7.41
N THR A 51 -6.02 -0.32 8.02
CA THR A 51 -5.58 0.64 9.05
C THR A 51 -5.21 -0.07 10.34
N ASN A 52 -6.09 -0.94 10.86
CA ASN A 52 -5.83 -1.75 12.05
C ASN A 52 -4.57 -2.60 11.88
N PHE A 53 -4.39 -3.20 10.71
CA PHE A 53 -3.19 -3.97 10.39
C PHE A 53 -1.94 -3.07 10.39
N ALA A 54 -1.95 -1.95 9.68
CA ALA A 54 -0.81 -1.03 9.64
C ALA A 54 -0.43 -0.52 11.04
N GLU A 55 -1.41 -0.18 11.88
CA GLU A 55 -1.19 0.22 13.27
C GLU A 55 -0.56 -0.91 14.11
N SER A 56 -1.02 -2.16 13.94
CA SER A 56 -0.44 -3.32 14.63
C SER A 56 1.04 -3.54 14.30
N GLN A 57 1.46 -3.12 13.10
CA GLN A 57 2.84 -3.25 12.62
C GLN A 57 3.74 -2.09 13.04
N GLY A 58 3.25 -1.18 13.90
CA GLY A 58 3.97 0.02 14.33
C GLY A 58 3.90 1.19 13.35
N GLY A 59 3.12 1.05 12.28
CA GLY A 59 2.70 2.11 11.38
C GLY A 59 1.53 2.89 11.97
N GLY A 60 0.69 3.44 11.11
CA GLY A 60 -0.34 4.39 11.50
C GLY A 60 -1.38 4.62 10.42
N GLY A 61 -2.53 5.15 10.83
CA GLY A 61 -3.58 5.54 9.90
C GLY A 61 -3.11 6.63 8.93
N SER A 62 -3.54 6.48 7.68
CA SER A 62 -3.51 7.56 6.68
C SER A 62 -4.95 8.05 6.46
N ASP A 63 -5.12 9.30 6.03
CA ASP A 63 -6.44 9.82 5.69
C ASP A 63 -7.02 9.00 4.53
N THR A 64 -8.02 8.19 4.86
CA THR A 64 -8.65 7.20 3.97
C THR A 64 -10.18 7.37 3.95
N LYS A 65 -10.68 8.53 4.41
CA LYS A 65 -12.12 8.81 4.50
C LYS A 65 -12.86 8.65 3.17
N ASP A 66 -12.18 8.93 2.06
CA ASP A 66 -12.73 8.83 0.71
C ASP A 66 -12.08 7.69 -0.10
N TRP A 67 -11.56 6.65 0.59
CA TRP A 67 -10.90 5.54 -0.10
C TRP A 67 -11.90 4.60 -0.77
N GLY A 68 -11.76 4.43 -2.08
CA GLY A 68 -12.55 3.50 -2.88
C GLY A 68 -12.13 3.56 -4.36
N ARG A 69 -12.41 2.48 -5.10
CA ARG A 69 -12.10 2.40 -6.52
C ARG A 69 -13.06 3.27 -7.33
N GLU A 70 -12.53 4.04 -8.28
CA GLU A 70 -13.37 4.80 -9.21
C GLU A 70 -13.90 3.89 -10.34
N LYS A 71 -15.08 4.20 -10.89
CA LYS A 71 -15.77 3.33 -11.87
C LYS A 71 -14.97 3.10 -13.15
N ASP A 72 -14.22 4.12 -13.56
CA ASP A 72 -13.47 4.14 -14.81
C ASP A 72 -11.95 3.98 -14.57
N GLU A 73 -11.53 3.64 -13.34
CA GLU A 73 -10.12 3.47 -13.00
C GLU A 73 -9.60 2.11 -13.48
N ASP A 74 -8.54 2.18 -14.29
CA ASP A 74 -7.82 1.02 -14.79
C ASP A 74 -7.36 0.14 -13.63
N GLU A 75 -7.49 -1.18 -13.79
CA GLU A 75 -7.15 -2.16 -12.74
C GLU A 75 -5.71 -1.99 -12.25
N ILE A 76 -4.78 -1.78 -13.19
CA ILE A 76 -3.36 -1.56 -12.88
C ILE A 76 -3.15 -0.25 -12.10
N GLU A 77 -3.89 0.81 -12.45
CA GLU A 77 -3.81 2.09 -11.75
C GLU A 77 -4.37 2.00 -10.33
N TRP A 78 -5.50 1.30 -10.18
CA TRP A 78 -6.10 1.02 -8.87
C TRP A 78 -5.15 0.24 -7.96
N ILE A 79 -4.52 -0.82 -8.46
CA ILE A 79 -3.54 -1.61 -7.70
C ILE A 79 -2.33 -0.74 -7.30
N ARG A 80 -1.83 0.09 -8.23
CA ARG A 80 -0.73 1.04 -7.93
C ARG A 80 -1.12 2.04 -6.84
N ARG A 81 -2.37 2.52 -6.84
CA ARG A 81 -2.89 3.43 -5.80
C ARG A 81 -2.93 2.74 -4.45
N CYS A 82 -3.45 1.51 -4.40
CA CYS A 82 -3.46 0.67 -3.19
C CYS A 82 -2.06 0.43 -2.64
N LEU A 83 -1.10 0.07 -3.50
CA LEU A 83 0.28 -0.19 -3.09
C LEU A 83 0.95 1.06 -2.50
N ARG A 84 0.79 2.22 -3.15
CA ARG A 84 1.36 3.49 -2.64
C ARG A 84 0.78 3.85 -1.27
N GLN A 85 -0.53 3.69 -1.10
CA GLN A 85 -1.19 4.00 0.16
C GLN A 85 -0.81 3.02 1.27
N ALA A 86 -0.74 1.73 0.96
CA ALA A 86 -0.25 0.70 1.88
C ALA A 86 1.17 1.00 2.37
N THR A 87 2.09 1.34 1.47
CA THR A 87 3.46 1.75 1.84
C THR A 87 3.46 2.95 2.78
N ARG A 88 2.59 3.96 2.55
CA ARG A 88 2.45 5.10 3.45
C ARG A 88 1.95 4.69 4.83
N MET A 89 0.91 3.85 4.90
CA MET A 89 0.31 3.40 6.16
C MET A 89 1.28 2.57 7.00
N VAL A 90 2.01 1.65 6.37
CA VAL A 90 3.02 0.81 7.04
C VAL A 90 4.20 1.64 7.54
N LYS A 91 4.62 2.66 6.79
CA LYS A 91 5.73 3.54 7.19
C LYS A 91 5.37 4.63 8.18
N SER A 92 4.12 5.06 8.21
CA SER A 92 3.66 6.17 9.03
C SER A 92 3.73 5.79 10.50
N ARG A 93 4.91 5.92 11.13
CA ARG A 93 5.07 5.66 12.56
C ARG A 93 4.10 6.53 13.34
N LYS A 94 3.47 5.96 14.38
CA LYS A 94 2.67 6.68 15.37
C LYS A 94 3.56 7.67 16.17
N GLY A 95 3.92 8.77 15.53
CA GLY A 95 4.71 9.87 16.08
C GLY A 95 3.78 10.99 16.50
N LYS A 96 3.61 11.11 17.83
CA LYS A 96 3.08 12.23 18.63
C LYS A 96 2.61 13.45 17.85
N GLY A 97 1.36 13.85 18.14
CA GLY A 97 0.76 15.09 17.67
C GLY A 97 1.79 16.21 17.58
N LEU A 98 1.93 16.76 16.38
CA LEU A 98 2.48 18.09 16.21
C LEU A 98 1.53 19.00 17.00
N GLY A 99 2.02 19.45 18.15
CA GLY A 99 1.34 20.42 18.99
C GLY A 99 0.91 21.61 18.15
N ARG A 100 -0.28 22.11 18.49
CA ARG A 100 -0.80 23.40 18.08
C ARG A 100 0.15 24.52 18.47
#